data_AF-M3WDM5-F1
#
_entry.id   AF-M3WDM5-F1
#
_cell.length_a   1.000
_cell.length_b   1.000
_cell.length_c   1.000
_cell.angle_alpha   90.00
_cell.angle_beta   90.00
_cell.angle_gamma   90.00
#
_symmetry.space_group_name_H-M   'P 1'
#
loop_
_entity.id
_entity.type
_entity.pdbx_description
1 polymer ?
#
loop_
_entity_poly.entity_id
_entity_poly.type
_entity_poly.pdbx_seq_one_letter_code
_entity_poly.pdbx_strand_id
1 'polypeptide(L)'
;MAARSGGFLLLLLLLGLAARGPAAAAAAKMKVVEEPNSFGLNNPFLPQTSRLQPKRDPSPLSGPAHLFRLSGKCFSLVESTYKYELCPFHNVTQHEQTFRWNAYSGILGIWHEWEISNNTFRGMWMRDGDSCRSRSRQSKVELTCGKSNRLAHVSEPSTCVYALTFETPLVCHPHSLLVYPALPAALQHRWDQVEQDLADELITSQGYEKSLRALFEEAGYLKTPEDSDSVREGGAKALAFQTLENCSEAHRELWKEVRRLRSLLTQHGIPYAQAAETPPSEHGGPRTPTDGTAEQLRGDPGRRGNTL
;
A
#
# COMPACT_ATOMS: atom_id res chain seq x y z
N MET A 1 -0.93 -79.35 75.54
CA MET A 1 0.07 -78.48 76.21
C MET A 1 0.14 -77.21 75.39
N ALA A 2 -0.71 -76.19 75.57
CA ALA A 2 -0.85 -75.30 76.72
C ALA A 2 0.47 -74.65 77.13
N ALA A 3 0.76 -73.47 76.56
CA ALA A 3 1.60 -72.44 77.19
C ALA A 3 1.05 -71.07 76.78
N ARG A 4 0.47 -70.39 77.76
CA ARG A 4 -0.02 -69.01 77.76
C ARG A 4 1.12 -68.08 78.17
N SER A 5 1.13 -66.87 77.61
CA SER A 5 1.47 -65.58 78.26
C SER A 5 1.69 -64.56 77.12
N GLY A 6 0.97 -63.45 76.96
CA GLY A 6 0.46 -62.49 77.95
C GLY A 6 1.20 -61.17 77.68
N GLY A 7 0.51 -60.12 77.21
CA GLY A 7 1.18 -58.85 76.89
C GLY A 7 0.27 -57.74 76.36
N PHE A 8 -0.43 -57.08 77.29
CA PHE A 8 -0.80 -55.66 77.36
C PHE A 8 -1.21 -54.84 76.11
N LEU A 9 -2.49 -54.43 76.15
CA LEU A 9 -3.06 -53.09 75.86
C LEU A 9 -2.15 -52.00 75.28
N LEU A 10 -2.59 -51.38 74.17
CA LEU A 10 -2.84 -49.93 74.15
C LEU A 10 -3.82 -49.54 73.01
N LEU A 11 -5.01 -49.11 73.41
CA LEU A 11 -6.00 -48.41 72.59
C LEU A 11 -5.55 -46.94 72.48
N LEU A 12 -5.37 -46.41 71.28
CA LEU A 12 -5.25 -44.96 71.05
C LEU A 12 -6.20 -44.56 69.92
N LEU A 13 -7.42 -44.18 70.34
CA LEU A 13 -8.35 -43.35 69.59
C LEU A 13 -7.78 -41.93 69.52
N LEU A 14 -7.42 -41.47 68.34
CA LEU A 14 -7.11 -40.05 68.08
C LEU A 14 -8.14 -39.50 67.10
N LEU A 15 -9.01 -38.64 67.63
CA LEU A 15 -9.79 -37.68 66.86
C LEU A 15 -8.83 -36.68 66.19
N GLY A 16 -8.89 -36.58 64.86
CA GLY A 16 -8.19 -35.57 64.07
C GLY A 16 -9.18 -34.66 63.36
N LEU A 17 -9.19 -33.39 63.76
CA LEU A 17 -10.01 -32.30 63.24
C LEU A 17 -9.79 -32.03 61.75
N ALA A 18 -10.83 -31.45 61.14
CA ALA A 18 -10.91 -30.96 59.77
C ALA A 18 -9.73 -30.07 59.37
N ALA A 19 -9.15 -30.36 58.20
CA ALA A 19 -8.41 -29.39 57.40
C ALA A 19 -9.00 -29.38 55.98
N ARG A 20 -9.80 -28.34 55.68
CA ARG A 20 -10.14 -27.98 54.29
C ARG A 20 -8.86 -27.51 53.61
N GLY A 21 -8.25 -28.36 52.81
CA GLY A 21 -7.18 -27.99 51.90
C GLY A 21 -7.69 -27.08 50.77
N PRO A 22 -6.86 -26.19 50.22
CA PRO A 22 -7.25 -25.28 49.16
C PRO A 22 -7.51 -26.06 47.87
N ALA A 23 -8.57 -25.68 47.14
CA ALA A 23 -8.93 -26.25 45.85
C ALA A 23 -7.77 -26.10 44.86
N ALA A 24 -7.40 -27.21 44.22
CA ALA A 24 -6.46 -27.19 43.11
C ALA A 24 -7.08 -26.41 41.94
N ALA A 25 -6.52 -25.24 41.64
CA ALA A 25 -6.87 -24.48 40.44
C ALA A 25 -6.55 -25.34 39.21
N ALA A 26 -7.56 -25.53 38.36
CA ALA A 26 -7.41 -26.21 37.09
C ALA A 26 -6.34 -25.50 36.24
N ALA A 27 -5.22 -26.17 35.99
CA ALA A 27 -4.20 -25.70 35.05
C ALA A 27 -4.79 -25.77 33.64
N ALA A 28 -5.23 -24.61 33.13
CA ALA A 28 -5.61 -24.46 31.73
C ALA A 28 -4.37 -24.75 30.85
N LYS A 29 -4.43 -25.79 30.01
CA LYS A 29 -3.42 -26.05 28.99
C LYS A 29 -3.50 -24.94 27.95
N MET A 30 -2.63 -23.95 28.09
CA MET A 30 -2.45 -22.88 27.11
C MET A 30 -1.72 -23.48 25.90
N LYS A 31 -2.43 -23.68 24.79
CA LYS A 31 -1.81 -24.04 23.52
C LYS A 31 -1.11 -22.78 23.02
N VAL A 32 0.22 -22.77 23.11
CA VAL A 32 1.04 -21.76 22.44
C VAL A 32 0.72 -21.87 20.96
N VAL A 33 0.02 -20.86 20.43
CA VAL A 33 -0.01 -20.63 18.99
C VAL A 33 1.37 -20.09 18.70
N GLU A 34 2.23 -20.92 18.12
CA GLU A 34 3.44 -20.43 17.46
C GLU A 34 2.95 -19.64 16.24
N GLU A 35 2.60 -18.37 16.47
CA GLU A 35 2.76 -17.40 15.41
C GLU A 35 4.25 -17.41 15.05
N PRO A 36 4.63 -17.62 13.79
CA PRO A 36 6.03 -17.49 13.39
C PRO A 36 6.39 -16.04 13.71
N ASN A 37 7.12 -15.90 14.80
CA ASN A 37 7.44 -14.62 15.39
C ASN A 37 7.97 -13.67 14.31
N SER A 38 7.18 -12.66 13.98
CA SER A 38 7.63 -11.48 13.24
C SER A 38 8.51 -10.63 14.16
N PHE A 39 9.67 -11.18 14.52
CA PHE A 39 10.62 -10.52 15.41
C PHE A 39 11.20 -9.28 14.71
N GLY A 40 10.87 -8.09 15.25
CA GLY A 40 11.50 -6.81 14.89
C GLY A 40 10.56 -5.72 14.36
N LEU A 41 9.31 -6.02 14.02
CA LEU A 41 8.41 -5.03 13.39
C LEU A 41 7.38 -4.39 14.33
N ASN A 42 7.18 -4.90 15.56
CA ASN A 42 6.18 -4.39 16.50
C ASN A 42 6.72 -4.19 17.94
N ASN A 43 7.98 -3.79 18.11
CA ASN A 43 8.46 -3.40 19.44
C ASN A 43 8.40 -1.87 19.61
N PRO A 44 7.51 -1.32 20.46
CA PRO A 44 7.39 0.14 20.67
C PRO A 44 8.61 0.76 21.37
N PHE A 45 9.58 -0.05 21.82
CA PHE A 45 10.76 0.38 22.57
C PHE A 45 12.09 0.27 21.81
N LEU A 46 12.09 -0.18 20.54
CA LEU A 46 13.25 -0.09 19.66
C LEU A 46 13.06 1.11 18.72
N PRO A 47 14.08 1.96 18.49
CA PRO A 47 13.97 2.99 17.47
C PRO A 47 13.75 2.27 16.13
N GLN A 48 12.74 2.68 15.35
CA GLN A 48 12.39 2.14 14.03
C GLN A 48 13.48 2.47 12.98
N THR A 49 14.74 2.12 13.25
CA THR A 49 15.92 2.54 12.49
C THR A 49 16.10 1.79 11.17
N SER A 50 15.13 1.01 10.71
CA SER A 50 15.20 0.35 9.40
C SER A 50 13.84 0.22 8.71
N ARG A 51 12.95 1.21 8.86
CA ARG A 51 11.85 1.31 7.88
C ARG A 51 12.48 1.57 6.52
N LEU A 52 12.53 0.54 5.67
CA LEU A 52 13.07 0.63 4.32
C LEU A 52 12.47 1.86 3.62
N GLN A 53 13.33 2.77 3.17
CA GLN A 53 12.91 3.99 2.48
C GLN A 53 13.01 3.76 0.97
N PRO A 54 11.88 3.80 0.24
CA PRO A 54 11.91 3.75 -1.22
C PRO A 54 12.73 4.91 -1.78
N LYS A 55 13.48 4.64 -2.86
CA LYS A 55 14.26 5.67 -3.58
C LYS A 55 13.36 6.71 -4.26
N ARG A 56 12.13 6.33 -4.59
CA ARG A 56 11.09 7.20 -5.12
C ARG A 56 9.70 6.75 -4.66
N ASP A 57 8.74 7.64 -4.84
CA ASP A 57 7.33 7.29 -4.67
C ASP A 57 6.87 6.31 -5.76
N PRO A 58 5.95 5.37 -5.43
CA PRO A 58 5.34 4.49 -6.42
C PRO A 58 4.58 5.29 -7.48
N SER A 59 4.47 4.72 -8.67
CA SER A 59 3.65 5.31 -9.72
C SER A 59 2.19 5.47 -9.24
N PRO A 60 1.43 6.43 -9.79
CA PRO A 60 0.01 6.56 -9.47
C PRO A 60 -0.74 5.25 -9.68
N LEU A 61 -1.81 5.07 -8.91
CA LEU A 61 -2.67 3.90 -9.02
C LEU A 61 -3.36 3.92 -10.39
N SER A 62 -3.06 2.93 -11.23
CA SER A 62 -3.60 2.79 -12.58
C SER A 62 -3.86 1.33 -12.94
N GLY A 63 -4.67 1.09 -13.97
CA GLY A 63 -5.01 -0.24 -14.47
C GLY A 63 -6.42 -0.68 -14.09
N PRO A 64 -6.68 -2.00 -14.03
CA PRO A 64 -8.03 -2.52 -13.76
C PRO A 64 -8.55 -2.13 -12.37
N ALA A 65 -9.67 -1.40 -12.33
CA ALA A 65 -10.24 -0.85 -11.09
C ALA A 65 -10.54 -1.91 -10.02
N HIS A 66 -10.92 -3.12 -10.43
CA HIS A 66 -11.21 -4.21 -9.51
C HIS A 66 -9.98 -4.70 -8.71
N LEU A 67 -8.76 -4.41 -9.17
CA LEU A 67 -7.51 -4.71 -8.47
C LEU A 67 -7.15 -3.66 -7.41
N PHE A 68 -7.73 -2.46 -7.47
CA PHE A 68 -7.39 -1.36 -6.54
C PHE A 68 -7.66 -1.72 -5.08
N ARG A 69 -8.56 -2.67 -4.80
CA ARG A 69 -8.81 -3.22 -3.46
C ARG A 69 -7.63 -3.98 -2.84
N LEU A 70 -6.60 -4.27 -3.62
CA LEU A 70 -5.33 -4.84 -3.17
C LEU A 70 -4.35 -3.75 -2.71
N SER A 71 -4.55 -2.51 -3.14
CA SER A 71 -3.76 -1.37 -2.70
C SER A 71 -3.90 -1.18 -1.19
N GLY A 72 -2.79 -0.91 -0.52
CA GLY A 72 -2.72 -0.78 0.95
C GLY A 72 -2.75 -2.11 1.72
N LYS A 73 -2.76 -3.26 1.03
CA LYS A 73 -2.61 -4.59 1.64
C LYS A 73 -1.27 -5.19 1.25
N CYS A 74 -0.65 -5.90 2.18
CA CYS A 74 0.64 -6.56 1.97
C CYS A 74 0.51 -8.06 2.20
N PHE A 75 1.17 -8.83 1.35
CA PHE A 75 1.13 -10.29 1.35
C PHE A 75 2.54 -10.84 1.45
N SER A 76 2.79 -11.63 2.49
CA SER A 76 4.10 -12.19 2.75
C SER A 76 4.20 -13.67 2.42
N LEU A 77 5.35 -14.08 1.87
CA LEU A 77 5.75 -15.46 1.69
C LEU A 77 7.12 -15.66 2.33
N VAL A 78 7.27 -16.70 3.16
CA VAL A 78 8.57 -17.11 3.66
C VAL A 78 9.06 -18.27 2.80
N GLU A 79 10.20 -18.06 2.14
CA GLU A 79 10.83 -19.07 1.29
C GLU A 79 12.30 -19.18 1.68
N SER A 80 12.71 -20.39 2.10
CA SER A 80 14.02 -20.65 2.69
C SER A 80 14.32 -19.75 3.91
N THR A 81 15.30 -18.86 3.81
CA THR A 81 15.73 -17.95 4.89
C THR A 81 15.18 -16.53 4.73
N TYR A 82 14.37 -16.27 3.71
CA TYR A 82 13.88 -14.92 3.40
C TYR A 82 12.36 -14.84 3.48
N LYS A 83 11.87 -13.76 4.08
CA LYS A 83 10.48 -13.33 4.01
C LYS A 83 10.37 -12.26 2.93
N TYR A 84 9.62 -12.57 1.89
CA TYR A 84 9.24 -11.62 0.86
C TYR A 84 7.90 -11.02 1.21
N GLU A 85 7.72 -9.73 0.97
CA GLU A 85 6.46 -9.04 1.16
C GLU A 85 6.14 -8.20 -0.08
N LEU A 86 4.97 -8.45 -0.65
CA LEU A 86 4.43 -7.74 -1.80
C LEU A 86 3.27 -6.86 -1.33
N CYS A 87 3.38 -5.55 -1.51
CA CYS A 87 2.29 -4.61 -1.37
C CYS A 87 1.92 -4.10 -2.78
N PRO A 88 0.85 -4.64 -3.41
CA PRO A 88 0.46 -4.22 -4.76
C PRO A 88 0.31 -2.70 -4.88
N PHE A 89 0.78 -2.14 -6.00
CA PHE A 89 0.83 -0.70 -6.28
C PHE A 89 1.76 0.12 -5.38
N HIS A 90 2.57 -0.51 -4.52
CA HIS A 90 3.53 0.16 -3.65
C HIS A 90 4.95 -0.35 -3.91
N ASN A 91 5.37 -1.42 -3.23
CA ASN A 91 6.71 -1.96 -3.33
C ASN A 91 6.75 -3.46 -3.01
N VAL A 92 7.91 -4.05 -3.28
CA VAL A 92 8.27 -5.42 -2.90
C VAL A 92 9.48 -5.34 -1.99
N THR A 93 9.44 -6.02 -0.85
CA THR A 93 10.54 -6.06 0.11
C THR A 93 10.99 -7.49 0.37
N GLN A 94 12.26 -7.62 0.77
CA GLN A 94 12.89 -8.85 1.20
C GLN A 94 13.47 -8.63 2.59
N HIS A 95 13.19 -9.55 3.51
CA HIS A 95 13.69 -9.56 4.88
C HIS A 95 14.30 -10.91 5.21
N GLU A 96 15.61 -10.95 5.43
CA GLU A 96 16.30 -12.13 5.94
C GLU A 96 15.78 -12.46 7.35
N GLN A 97 15.41 -13.73 7.58
CA GLN A 97 14.83 -14.20 8.84
C GLN A 97 15.88 -14.78 9.80
N THR A 98 17.17 -14.65 9.49
CA THR A 98 18.24 -15.17 10.35
C THR A 98 18.42 -14.29 11.58
N PHE A 99 18.80 -14.89 12.72
CA PHE A 99 19.06 -14.17 13.97
C PHE A 99 20.42 -13.46 13.97
N ARG A 100 20.79 -12.84 12.85
CA ARG A 100 22.01 -12.06 12.71
C ARG A 100 21.72 -10.61 13.06
N TRP A 101 22.64 -9.98 13.79
CA TRP A 101 22.54 -8.55 14.11
C TRP A 101 22.54 -7.65 12.86
N ASN A 102 23.03 -8.17 11.73
CA ASN A 102 23.11 -7.53 10.42
C ASN A 102 22.31 -8.27 9.33
N ALA A 103 21.16 -8.85 9.68
CA ALA A 103 20.26 -9.50 8.72
C ALA A 103 19.90 -8.54 7.56
N TYR A 104 19.98 -9.01 6.32
CA TYR A 104 19.68 -8.18 5.16
C TYR A 104 18.18 -7.84 5.10
N SER A 105 17.86 -6.57 4.88
CA SER A 105 16.52 -6.12 4.52
C SER A 105 16.64 -5.12 3.38
N GLY A 106 15.79 -5.25 2.36
CA GLY A 106 15.87 -4.39 1.20
C GLY A 106 14.64 -4.37 0.31
N ILE A 107 14.59 -3.37 -0.56
CA ILE A 107 13.51 -3.19 -1.54
C ILE A 107 13.91 -3.88 -2.85
N LEU A 108 13.07 -4.80 -3.33
CA LEU A 108 13.28 -5.52 -4.60
C LEU A 108 12.67 -4.79 -5.80
N GLY A 109 11.80 -3.81 -5.55
CA GLY A 109 11.22 -2.95 -6.56
C GLY A 109 10.08 -2.10 -6.02
N ILE A 110 9.77 -1.03 -6.73
CA ILE A 110 8.73 -0.04 -6.47
C ILE A 110 7.80 -0.03 -7.68
N TRP A 111 6.49 0.05 -7.45
CA TRP A 111 5.49 0.04 -8.50
C TRP A 111 5.80 1.07 -9.59
N HIS A 112 5.92 0.60 -10.83
CA HIS A 112 6.38 1.41 -11.97
C HIS A 112 5.35 1.46 -13.09
N GLU A 113 5.07 0.32 -13.72
CA GLU A 113 4.22 0.23 -14.90
C GLU A 113 3.64 -1.18 -15.05
N TRP A 114 2.64 -1.32 -15.90
CA TRP A 114 2.10 -2.60 -16.32
C TRP A 114 2.94 -3.20 -17.45
N GLU A 115 3.02 -4.52 -17.47
CA GLU A 115 3.40 -5.27 -18.67
C GLU A 115 2.14 -5.60 -19.46
N ILE A 116 2.04 -5.07 -20.68
CA ILE A 116 0.92 -5.33 -21.58
C ILE A 116 1.41 -6.13 -22.78
N SER A 117 0.71 -7.23 -23.08
CA SER A 117 0.93 -8.02 -24.30
C SER A 117 -0.42 -8.40 -24.89
N ASN A 118 -0.57 -8.33 -26.22
CA ASN A 118 -1.82 -8.69 -26.90
C ASN A 118 -3.06 -8.04 -26.26
N ASN A 119 -2.98 -6.74 -25.92
CA ASN A 119 -4.08 -5.97 -25.31
C ASN A 119 -4.57 -6.53 -23.95
N THR A 120 -3.70 -7.27 -23.26
CA THR A 120 -3.96 -7.82 -21.92
C THR A 120 -2.86 -7.46 -20.94
N PHE A 121 -3.23 -7.15 -19.70
CA PHE A 121 -2.32 -6.99 -18.58
C PHE A 121 -1.71 -8.36 -18.23
N ARG A 122 -0.38 -8.48 -18.30
CA ARG A 122 0.35 -9.72 -17.96
C ARG A 122 0.99 -9.69 -16.58
N GLY A 123 1.46 -8.53 -16.18
CA GLY A 123 2.15 -8.41 -14.91
C GLY A 123 2.41 -6.97 -14.52
N MET A 124 2.92 -6.80 -13.31
CA MET A 124 3.29 -5.53 -12.73
C MET A 124 4.82 -5.44 -12.67
N TRP A 125 5.39 -4.42 -13.32
CA TRP A 125 6.81 -4.13 -13.19
C TRP A 125 7.06 -3.28 -11.94
N MET A 126 7.93 -3.80 -11.08
CA MET A 126 8.42 -3.14 -9.88
C MET A 126 9.90 -2.81 -10.11
N ARG A 127 10.23 -1.53 -10.32
CA ARG A 127 11.60 -1.08 -10.66
C ARG A 127 12.21 -0.25 -9.54
N ASP A 128 13.44 0.22 -9.71
CA ASP A 128 14.10 1.15 -8.77
C ASP A 128 14.22 0.63 -7.32
N GLY A 129 14.42 -0.68 -7.15
CA GLY A 129 14.77 -1.25 -5.87
C GLY A 129 16.17 -0.85 -5.40
N ASP A 130 16.63 -1.49 -4.34
CA ASP A 130 17.95 -1.25 -3.75
C ASP A 130 19.07 -1.50 -4.78
N SER A 131 20.16 -0.77 -4.61
CA SER A 131 21.31 -0.88 -5.51
C SER A 131 21.92 -2.28 -5.43
N CYS A 132 22.20 -2.86 -6.59
CA CYS A 132 22.71 -4.21 -6.74
C CYS A 132 23.77 -4.23 -7.85
N ARG A 133 25.03 -4.06 -7.43
CA ARG A 133 26.18 -3.85 -8.32
C ARG A 133 25.98 -2.64 -9.23
N SER A 134 25.80 -2.84 -10.54
CA SER A 134 25.64 -1.78 -11.56
C SER A 134 24.19 -1.45 -11.90
N ARG A 135 23.21 -2.13 -11.29
CA ARG A 135 21.78 -1.92 -11.56
C ARG A 135 20.99 -1.86 -10.26
N SER A 136 19.80 -1.26 -10.31
CA SER A 136 18.82 -1.39 -9.22
C SER A 136 18.16 -2.77 -9.29
N ARG A 137 17.78 -3.33 -8.14
CA ARG A 137 16.91 -4.51 -8.12
C ARG A 137 15.59 -4.19 -8.82
N GLN A 138 15.06 -5.17 -9.53
CA GLN A 138 13.76 -5.08 -10.17
C GLN A 138 13.01 -6.40 -10.03
N SER A 139 11.70 -6.32 -9.96
CA SER A 139 10.83 -7.47 -9.80
C SER A 139 9.68 -7.41 -10.80
N LYS A 140 9.33 -8.56 -11.36
CA LYS A 140 8.12 -8.75 -12.16
C LYS A 140 7.11 -9.54 -11.34
N VAL A 141 5.92 -8.99 -11.15
CA VAL A 141 4.82 -9.67 -10.45
C VAL A 141 3.81 -10.16 -11.49
N GLU A 142 3.69 -11.46 -11.65
CA GLU A 142 2.69 -12.10 -12.48
C GLU A 142 1.41 -12.37 -11.66
N LEU A 143 0.26 -11.97 -12.21
CA LEU A 143 -1.04 -12.17 -11.57
C LEU A 143 -1.65 -13.48 -12.08
N THR A 144 -2.01 -14.38 -11.17
CA THR A 144 -2.57 -15.69 -11.50
C THR A 144 -3.89 -15.92 -10.75
N CYS A 145 -4.80 -16.67 -11.36
CA CYS A 145 -6.06 -17.03 -10.73
C CYS A 145 -5.79 -17.95 -9.53
N GLY A 146 -6.31 -17.57 -8.36
CA GLY A 146 -6.20 -18.36 -7.14
C GLY A 146 -7.42 -18.23 -6.24
N LYS A 147 -7.55 -19.13 -5.27
CA LYS A 147 -8.69 -19.14 -4.32
C LYS A 147 -8.64 -18.00 -3.30
N SER A 148 -7.46 -17.48 -3.03
CA SER A 148 -7.19 -16.44 -2.03
C SER A 148 -6.12 -15.48 -2.53
N ASN A 149 -6.11 -14.26 -2.00
CA ASN A 149 -5.05 -13.28 -2.26
C ASN A 149 -3.79 -13.71 -1.50
N ARG A 150 -2.75 -14.18 -2.19
CA ARG A 150 -1.47 -14.53 -1.56
C ARG A 150 -0.31 -14.46 -2.54
N LEU A 151 0.87 -14.17 -2.01
CA LEU A 151 2.12 -14.38 -2.72
C LEU A 151 2.41 -15.88 -2.77
N ALA A 152 2.38 -16.48 -3.96
CA ALA A 152 2.43 -17.93 -4.13
C ALA A 152 3.85 -18.45 -4.35
N HIS A 153 4.68 -17.72 -5.09
CA HIS A 153 6.05 -18.11 -5.39
C HIS A 153 6.95 -16.89 -5.63
N VAL A 154 8.22 -17.00 -5.26
CA VAL A 154 9.27 -16.01 -5.55
C VAL A 154 10.52 -16.72 -6.08
N SER A 155 11.09 -16.19 -7.16
CA SER A 155 12.37 -16.67 -7.71
C SER A 155 13.28 -15.52 -8.12
N GLU A 156 14.59 -15.77 -8.14
CA GLU A 156 15.60 -14.87 -8.69
C GLU A 156 16.19 -15.49 -9.97
N PRO A 157 15.50 -15.40 -11.11
CA PRO A 157 15.95 -16.01 -12.37
C PRO A 157 17.29 -15.45 -12.88
N SER A 158 17.63 -14.20 -12.52
CA SER A 158 18.95 -13.64 -12.77
C SER A 158 19.30 -12.67 -11.65
N THR A 159 20.60 -12.44 -11.44
CA THR A 159 21.06 -11.62 -10.31
C THR A 159 20.41 -10.24 -10.31
N CYS A 160 19.82 -9.85 -9.18
CA CYS A 160 19.07 -8.61 -8.97
C CYS A 160 17.72 -8.51 -9.73
N VAL A 161 17.25 -9.58 -10.37
CA VAL A 161 15.97 -9.63 -11.09
C VAL A 161 15.11 -10.73 -10.49
N TYR A 162 13.97 -10.34 -9.97
CA TYR A 162 13.05 -11.24 -9.28
C TYR A 162 11.78 -11.47 -10.11
N ALA A 163 11.23 -12.67 -10.01
CA ALA A 163 9.93 -13.02 -10.56
C ALA A 163 9.04 -13.53 -9.41
N LEU A 164 7.88 -12.88 -9.24
CA LEU A 164 6.92 -13.19 -8.20
C LEU A 164 5.62 -13.64 -8.86
N THR A 165 5.00 -14.67 -8.32
CA THR A 165 3.66 -15.10 -8.72
C THR A 165 2.68 -14.75 -7.61
N PHE A 166 1.76 -13.84 -7.91
CA PHE A 166 0.70 -13.45 -6.98
C PHE A 166 -0.62 -14.09 -7.40
N GLU A 167 -1.20 -14.88 -6.50
CA GLU A 167 -2.50 -15.51 -6.71
C GLU A 167 -3.61 -14.61 -6.17
N THR A 168 -4.67 -14.44 -6.96
CA THR A 168 -5.86 -13.70 -6.54
C THR A 168 -7.12 -14.18 -7.25
N PRO A 169 -8.28 -14.27 -6.57
CA PRO A 169 -9.55 -14.57 -7.22
C PRO A 169 -10.00 -13.46 -8.18
N LEU A 170 -9.41 -12.27 -8.08
CA LEU A 170 -9.79 -11.09 -8.86
C LEU A 170 -9.47 -11.24 -10.35
N VAL A 171 -8.49 -12.09 -10.70
CA VAL A 171 -8.05 -12.30 -12.09
C VAL A 171 -8.55 -13.62 -12.69
N CYS A 172 -9.49 -14.31 -12.01
CA CYS A 172 -9.99 -15.60 -12.47
C CYS A 172 -10.97 -15.50 -13.65
N HIS A 173 -11.64 -14.36 -13.81
CA HIS A 173 -12.53 -14.17 -14.96
C HIS A 173 -11.68 -13.94 -16.23
N PRO A 174 -11.99 -14.57 -17.38
CA PRO A 174 -11.17 -14.46 -18.60
C PRO A 174 -10.99 -13.02 -19.08
N HIS A 175 -11.97 -12.16 -18.82
CA HIS A 175 -11.94 -10.74 -19.23
C HIS A 175 -11.40 -9.78 -18.16
N SER A 176 -10.93 -10.29 -17.02
CA SER A 176 -10.46 -9.45 -15.90
C SER A 176 -9.25 -8.60 -16.26
N LEU A 177 -8.36 -9.14 -17.11
CA LEU A 177 -7.08 -8.51 -17.46
C LEU A 177 -7.09 -7.86 -18.87
N LEU A 178 -8.27 -7.66 -19.48
CA LEU A 178 -8.36 -6.94 -20.75
C LEU A 178 -8.07 -5.45 -20.53
N VAL A 179 -7.29 -4.85 -21.44
CA VAL A 179 -6.91 -3.44 -21.34
C VAL A 179 -8.07 -2.52 -21.76
N TYR A 180 -8.75 -2.84 -22.85
CA TYR A 180 -9.82 -1.99 -23.41
C TYR A 180 -10.90 -1.62 -22.36
N PRO A 181 -11.50 -2.57 -21.61
CA PRO A 181 -12.51 -2.24 -20.60
C PRO A 181 -11.96 -1.47 -19.39
N ALA A 182 -10.65 -1.52 -19.13
CA ALA A 182 -10.02 -0.81 -18.03
C ALA A 182 -9.76 0.67 -18.35
N LEU A 183 -9.73 1.03 -19.63
CA LEU A 183 -9.46 2.39 -20.08
C LEU A 183 -10.61 3.36 -19.74
N PRO A 184 -10.30 4.64 -19.47
CA PRO A 184 -11.30 5.71 -19.45
C PRO A 184 -12.06 5.82 -20.77
N ALA A 185 -13.33 6.21 -20.72
CA ALA A 185 -14.20 6.31 -21.91
C ALA A 185 -13.62 7.16 -23.05
N ALA A 186 -12.90 8.24 -22.73
CA ALA A 186 -12.24 9.07 -23.73
C ALA A 186 -11.13 8.32 -24.49
N LEU A 187 -10.36 7.48 -23.79
CA LEU A 187 -9.31 6.68 -24.40
C LEU A 187 -9.86 5.44 -25.12
N GLN A 188 -10.99 4.89 -24.66
CA GLN A 188 -11.73 3.85 -25.40
C GLN A 188 -12.19 4.36 -26.76
N HIS A 189 -12.84 5.53 -26.81
CA HIS A 189 -13.28 6.12 -28.07
C HIS A 189 -12.10 6.39 -29.03
N ARG A 190 -10.96 6.82 -28.50
CA ARG A 190 -9.74 7.00 -29.31
C ARG A 190 -9.16 5.67 -29.78
N TRP A 191 -9.25 4.61 -28.99
CA TRP A 191 -8.91 3.27 -29.43
C TRP A 191 -9.84 2.87 -30.59
N ASP A 192 -11.15 3.02 -30.45
CA ASP A 192 -12.12 2.68 -31.50
C ASP A 192 -11.82 3.38 -32.82
N GLN A 193 -11.41 4.66 -32.76
CA GLN A 193 -10.94 5.41 -33.94
C GLN A 193 -9.69 4.80 -34.56
N VAL A 194 -8.70 4.42 -33.75
CA VAL A 194 -7.46 3.80 -34.23
C VAL A 194 -7.72 2.42 -34.87
N GLU A 195 -8.68 1.64 -34.36
CA GLU A 195 -9.13 0.40 -34.98
C GLU A 195 -9.83 0.65 -36.31
N GLN A 196 -10.69 1.67 -36.37
CA GLN A 196 -11.37 2.08 -37.60
C GLN A 196 -10.36 2.54 -38.65
N ASP A 197 -9.39 3.38 -38.27
CA ASP A 197 -8.33 3.86 -39.16
C ASP A 197 -7.48 2.71 -39.71
N LEU A 198 -7.24 1.66 -38.90
CA LEU A 198 -6.55 0.46 -39.36
C LEU A 198 -7.41 -0.33 -40.35
N ALA A 199 -8.71 -0.49 -40.06
CA ALA A 199 -9.65 -1.20 -40.93
C ALA A 199 -9.88 -0.48 -42.27
N ASP A 200 -9.84 0.85 -42.26
CA ASP A 200 -9.92 1.71 -43.44
C ASP A 200 -8.57 1.85 -44.17
N GLU A 201 -7.54 1.11 -43.72
CA GLU A 201 -6.17 1.10 -44.28
C GLU A 201 -5.48 2.49 -44.29
N LEU A 202 -5.90 3.40 -43.39
CA LEU A 202 -5.32 4.73 -43.24
C LEU A 202 -4.00 4.70 -42.45
N ILE A 203 -3.81 3.67 -41.62
CA ILE A 203 -2.59 3.45 -40.84
C ILE A 203 -2.03 2.05 -41.08
N THR A 204 -0.71 1.92 -40.89
CA THR A 204 -0.03 0.62 -40.93
C THR A 204 -0.15 -0.11 -39.59
N SER A 205 0.15 -1.40 -39.55
CA SER A 205 0.23 -2.17 -38.29
C SER A 205 1.21 -1.56 -37.28
N GLN A 206 2.35 -1.04 -37.76
CA GLN A 206 3.31 -0.30 -36.91
C GLN A 206 2.71 1.01 -36.38
N GLY A 207 1.94 1.72 -37.21
CA GLY A 207 1.21 2.91 -36.81
C GLY A 207 0.19 2.62 -35.72
N TYR A 208 -0.57 1.53 -35.87
CA TYR A 208 -1.51 1.03 -34.87
C TYR A 208 -0.83 0.74 -33.53
N GLU A 209 0.26 -0.05 -33.52
CA GLU A 209 1.01 -0.36 -32.30
C GLU A 209 1.55 0.90 -31.61
N LYS A 210 2.04 1.87 -32.39
CA LYS A 210 2.51 3.15 -31.87
C LYS A 210 1.38 3.97 -31.24
N SER A 211 0.21 4.03 -31.89
CA SER A 211 -0.97 4.71 -31.37
C SER A 211 -1.49 4.06 -30.08
N LEU A 212 -1.53 2.72 -30.01
CA LEU A 212 -1.89 2.01 -28.79
C LEU A 212 -0.90 2.25 -27.65
N ARG A 213 0.40 2.26 -27.94
CA ARG A 213 1.42 2.59 -26.94
C ARG A 213 1.19 3.99 -26.37
N ALA A 214 0.95 4.99 -27.21
CA ALA A 214 0.66 6.35 -26.76
C ALA A 214 -0.62 6.42 -25.89
N LEU A 215 -1.67 5.65 -26.25
CA LEU A 215 -2.88 5.53 -25.43
C LEU A 215 -2.59 4.93 -24.05
N PHE A 216 -1.72 3.92 -23.97
CA PHE A 216 -1.37 3.28 -22.70
C PHE A 216 -0.46 4.15 -21.84
N GLU A 217 0.42 4.93 -22.45
CA GLU A 217 1.22 5.95 -21.74
C GLU A 217 0.31 7.04 -21.15
N GLU A 218 -0.66 7.54 -21.92
CA GLU A 218 -1.64 8.53 -21.45
C GLU A 218 -2.57 7.98 -20.35
N ALA A 219 -2.94 6.69 -20.42
CA ALA A 219 -3.67 6.01 -19.36
C ALA A 219 -2.83 5.78 -18.09
N GLY A 220 -1.53 6.07 -18.13
CA GLY A 220 -0.59 5.80 -17.04
C GLY A 220 -0.31 4.32 -16.82
N TYR A 221 -0.51 3.48 -17.84
CA TYR A 221 -0.21 2.05 -17.78
C TYR A 221 1.23 1.76 -18.13
N LEU A 222 1.81 2.50 -19.08
CA LEU A 222 3.21 2.42 -19.48
C LEU A 222 3.94 3.71 -19.14
N LYS A 223 5.24 3.61 -18.90
CA LYS A 223 6.11 4.77 -18.75
C LYS A 223 6.76 5.16 -20.07
N THR A 224 6.92 6.47 -20.27
CA THR A 224 7.67 7.00 -21.41
C THR A 224 9.16 6.70 -21.20
N PRO A 225 9.95 6.57 -22.28
CA PRO A 225 11.39 6.37 -22.16
C PRO A 225 12.09 7.47 -21.34
N GLU A 226 11.61 8.71 -21.43
CA GLU A 226 12.13 9.85 -20.67
C GLU A 226 11.90 9.73 -19.15
N ASP A 227 10.75 9.19 -18.75
CA ASP A 227 10.46 8.84 -17.35
C ASP A 227 11.33 7.68 -16.85
N SER A 228 11.79 6.81 -17.74
CA SER A 228 12.63 5.65 -17.39
C SER A 228 14.12 6.01 -17.24
N ASP A 229 14.61 7.00 -18.00
CA ASP A 229 16.03 7.42 -17.98
C ASP A 229 16.32 8.60 -17.04
N SER A 230 15.31 9.38 -16.65
CA SER A 230 15.45 10.50 -15.70
C SER A 230 15.88 10.09 -14.28
N VAL A 231 16.09 8.79 -14.02
CA VAL A 231 16.56 8.25 -12.73
C VAL A 231 18.07 7.98 -12.70
N ARG A 232 18.80 8.19 -13.81
CA ARG A 232 20.27 8.27 -13.80
C ARG A 232 20.69 9.72 -13.51
N GLU A 233 20.96 10.01 -12.24
CA GLU A 233 21.42 11.33 -11.75
C GLU A 233 20.56 12.52 -12.25
N GLY A 234 19.28 12.48 -11.93
CA GLY A 234 18.37 13.59 -12.16
C GLY A 234 17.43 13.71 -10.99
N GLY A 235 17.90 14.26 -9.87
CA GLY A 235 17.00 14.68 -8.80
C GLY A 235 15.88 15.48 -9.43
N ALA A 236 14.62 15.06 -9.21
CA ALA A 236 13.48 15.89 -9.47
C ALA A 236 13.84 17.28 -8.95
N LYS A 237 13.82 18.31 -9.81
CA LYS A 237 13.86 19.70 -9.37
C LYS A 237 12.56 19.98 -8.63
N ALA A 238 12.37 19.35 -7.47
CA ALA A 238 11.88 20.09 -6.33
C ALA A 238 12.82 21.27 -6.22
N LEU A 239 12.32 22.47 -6.46
CA LEU A 239 13.03 23.69 -6.10
C LEU A 239 13.18 23.65 -4.58
N ALA A 240 14.19 22.92 -4.11
CA ALA A 240 14.62 22.95 -2.74
C ALA A 240 15.26 24.33 -2.56
N PHE A 241 14.45 25.29 -2.13
CA PHE A 241 14.95 26.59 -1.73
C PHE A 241 15.93 26.35 -0.58
N GLN A 242 17.21 26.62 -0.83
CA GLN A 242 18.28 26.36 0.13
C GLN A 242 18.18 27.28 1.37
N THR A 243 17.42 28.38 1.25
CA THR A 243 17.19 29.38 2.30
C THR A 243 15.74 29.86 2.30
N LEU A 244 15.28 30.34 3.45
CA LEU A 244 13.93 30.91 3.62
C LEU A 244 13.74 32.17 2.74
N GLU A 245 14.79 32.97 2.59
CA GLU A 245 14.83 34.15 1.74
C GLU A 245 14.55 33.79 0.28
N ASN A 246 15.22 32.77 -0.27
CA ASN A 246 15.01 32.33 -1.65
C ASN A 246 13.58 31.83 -1.88
N CYS A 247 13.00 31.15 -0.89
CA CYS A 247 11.60 30.71 -0.93
C CYS A 247 10.64 31.90 -0.95
N SER A 248 10.88 32.90 -0.09
CA SER A 248 10.03 34.10 0.02
C SER A 248 10.05 34.95 -1.26
N GLU A 249 11.21 35.08 -1.90
CA GLU A 249 11.35 35.82 -3.14
C GLU A 249 10.66 35.10 -4.31
N ALA A 250 10.86 33.78 -4.42
CA ALA A 250 10.18 32.98 -5.43
C ALA A 250 8.66 33.00 -5.25
N HIS A 251 8.18 32.95 -4.01
CA HIS A 251 6.76 33.09 -3.70
C HIS A 251 6.20 34.45 -4.14
N ARG A 252 6.96 35.54 -3.96
CA ARG A 252 6.58 36.89 -4.40
C ARG A 252 6.49 36.98 -5.92
N GLU A 253 7.47 36.44 -6.64
CA GLU A 253 7.47 36.44 -8.12
C GLU A 253 6.33 35.58 -8.67
N LEU A 254 6.09 34.40 -8.07
CA LEU A 254 4.96 33.55 -8.42
C LEU A 254 3.63 34.28 -8.23
N TRP A 255 3.47 35.00 -7.11
CA TRP A 255 2.25 35.76 -6.84
C TRP A 255 1.99 36.88 -7.85
N LYS A 256 3.05 37.56 -8.30
CA LYS A 256 2.94 38.57 -9.37
C LYS A 256 2.46 37.92 -10.66
N GLU A 257 3.01 36.76 -11.01
CA GLU A 257 2.67 36.06 -12.25
C GLU A 257 1.24 35.52 -12.22
N VAL A 258 0.80 34.95 -11.08
CA VAL A 258 -0.60 34.54 -10.89
C VAL A 258 -1.55 35.74 -11.06
N ARG A 259 -1.22 36.91 -10.49
CA ARG A 259 -2.03 38.12 -10.67
C ARG A 259 -2.07 38.58 -12.14
N ARG A 260 -0.93 38.51 -12.85
CA ARG A 260 -0.83 38.84 -14.28
C ARG A 260 -1.70 37.92 -15.13
N LEU A 261 -1.61 36.61 -14.91
CA LEU A 261 -2.40 35.60 -15.63
C LEU A 261 -3.90 35.74 -15.34
N ARG A 262 -4.28 35.98 -14.08
CA ARG A 262 -5.68 36.27 -13.72
C ARG A 262 -6.22 37.50 -14.44
N SER A 263 -5.43 38.57 -14.57
CA SER A 263 -5.81 39.76 -15.35
C SER A 263 -6.03 39.42 -16.82
N LEU A 264 -5.13 38.64 -17.43
CA LEU A 264 -5.27 38.22 -18.83
C LEU A 264 -6.51 37.34 -19.04
N LEU A 265 -6.75 36.36 -18.17
CA LEU A 265 -7.94 35.51 -18.24
C LEU A 265 -9.22 36.34 -18.14
N THR A 266 -9.23 37.36 -17.27
CA THR A 266 -10.37 38.29 -17.12
C THR A 266 -10.55 39.15 -18.37
N GLN A 267 -9.46 39.66 -18.95
CA GLN A 267 -9.48 40.44 -20.19
C GLN A 267 -10.03 39.64 -21.39
N HIS A 268 -9.74 38.34 -21.43
CA HIS A 268 -10.19 37.43 -22.49
C HIS A 268 -11.51 36.71 -22.17
N GLY A 269 -12.16 37.02 -21.04
CA GLY A 269 -13.44 36.42 -20.66
C GLY A 269 -13.39 34.92 -20.37
N ILE A 270 -12.23 34.38 -20.01
CA ILE A 270 -12.02 32.95 -19.75
C ILE A 270 -12.34 32.67 -18.26
N PRO A 271 -13.35 31.84 -17.94
CA PRO A 271 -13.70 31.53 -16.56
C PRO A 271 -12.63 30.66 -15.88
N TYR A 272 -12.24 31.00 -14.66
CA TYR A 272 -11.35 30.21 -13.81
C TYR A 272 -11.89 30.14 -12.36
N ALA A 273 -11.75 28.98 -11.71
CA ALA A 273 -12.18 28.78 -10.32
C ALA A 273 -11.13 29.29 -9.33
N GLN A 274 -11.57 29.97 -8.27
CA GLN A 274 -10.73 30.35 -7.13
C GLN A 274 -10.61 29.17 -6.16
N ALA A 275 -9.41 28.64 -5.95
CA ALA A 275 -9.13 27.92 -4.71
C ALA A 275 -9.00 28.97 -3.59
N ALA A 276 -9.84 28.86 -2.57
CA ALA A 276 -9.86 29.79 -1.43
C ALA A 276 -8.48 29.85 -0.75
N GLU A 277 -7.93 31.06 -0.67
CA GLU A 277 -6.74 31.37 0.11
C GLU A 277 -7.12 31.36 1.60
N THR A 278 -6.65 30.38 2.36
CA THR A 278 -6.77 30.37 3.83
C THR A 278 -5.81 31.45 4.39
N PRO A 279 -6.29 32.46 5.12
CA PRO A 279 -5.41 33.46 5.72
C PRO A 279 -4.70 32.90 6.97
N PRO A 280 -3.53 33.46 7.36
CA PRO A 280 -2.74 32.97 8.48
C PRO A 280 -3.44 33.28 9.81
N SER A 281 -3.66 32.27 10.64
CA SER A 281 -4.21 32.44 11.99
C SER A 281 -3.21 33.16 12.88
N GLU A 282 -3.53 34.39 13.30
CA GLU A 282 -2.82 35.10 14.35
C GLU A 282 -2.99 34.41 15.71
N HIS A 283 -1.91 34.44 16.49
CA HIS A 283 -1.83 33.91 17.85
C HIS A 283 -2.79 34.65 18.80
N GLY A 284 -3.72 33.92 19.41
CA GLY A 284 -4.49 34.36 20.57
C GLY A 284 -4.12 33.51 21.79
N GLY A 285 -3.42 34.10 22.76
CA GLY A 285 -3.11 33.48 24.05
C GLY A 285 -4.35 33.16 24.92
N PRO A 286 -4.15 32.43 26.02
CA PRO A 286 -5.22 31.67 26.69
C PRO A 286 -6.13 32.58 27.52
N ARG A 287 -7.45 32.44 27.33
CA ARG A 287 -8.48 32.96 28.24
C ARG A 287 -9.27 31.81 28.85
N THR A 288 -9.36 31.84 30.16
CA THR A 288 -10.06 30.92 31.06
C THR A 288 -11.57 30.89 30.84
N PRO A 289 -12.25 29.79 31.17
CA PRO A 289 -13.69 29.63 30.95
C PRO A 289 -14.51 30.16 32.13
N THR A 290 -15.52 30.98 31.84
CA THR A 290 -16.60 31.28 32.79
C THR A 290 -17.94 30.90 32.17
N ASP A 291 -18.58 29.97 32.87
CA ASP A 291 -19.99 29.62 33.04
C ASP A 291 -21.08 30.44 32.31
N GLY A 292 -22.13 29.75 31.84
CA GLY A 292 -23.35 30.41 31.37
C GLY A 292 -24.26 29.65 30.40
N THR A 293 -24.98 28.66 30.94
CA THR A 293 -26.40 28.32 30.68
C THR A 293 -26.86 27.76 29.31
N ALA A 294 -27.65 26.68 29.43
CA ALA A 294 -28.26 25.87 28.39
C ALA A 294 -29.56 26.47 27.82
N GLU A 295 -29.80 26.24 26.51
CA GLU A 295 -31.14 26.33 25.93
C GLU A 295 -31.36 25.31 24.80
N GLN A 296 -31.93 24.18 25.22
CA GLN A 296 -33.00 23.37 24.62
C GLN A 296 -33.26 23.41 23.09
N LEU A 297 -32.89 22.32 22.43
CA LEU A 297 -33.32 21.93 21.08
C LEU A 297 -34.83 21.59 21.06
N ARG A 298 -35.58 22.15 20.11
CA ARG A 298 -36.97 21.78 19.81
C ARG A 298 -37.07 21.34 18.34
N GLY A 299 -37.54 20.11 18.14
CA GLY A 299 -37.65 19.46 16.83
C GLY A 299 -38.89 19.86 16.03
N ASP A 300 -38.74 19.81 14.71
CA ASP A 300 -39.81 19.95 13.72
C ASP A 300 -40.54 18.62 13.46
N PRO A 301 -41.88 18.59 13.36
CA PRO A 301 -42.61 17.45 12.82
C PRO A 301 -42.85 17.60 11.31
N GLY A 302 -42.58 16.52 10.57
CA GLY A 302 -42.68 16.45 9.12
C GLY A 302 -44.11 16.54 8.56
N ARG A 303 -44.22 17.18 7.39
CA ARG A 303 -45.42 17.25 6.55
C ARG A 303 -45.65 15.93 5.79
N ARG A 304 -46.81 15.31 5.98
CA ARG A 304 -47.38 14.28 5.07
C ARG A 304 -48.06 14.97 3.89
N GLY A 305 -47.72 14.56 2.66
CA GLY A 305 -48.43 14.94 1.45
C GLY A 305 -49.68 14.08 1.25
N ASN A 306 -50.81 14.73 0.94
CA ASN A 306 -52.02 14.10 0.44
C ASN A 306 -51.99 14.08 -1.09
N THR A 307 -52.21 12.91 -1.64
CA THR A 307 -52.64 12.65 -3.02
C THR A 307 -54.17 12.71 -3.07
N LEU A 308 -54.71 13.48 -4.00
CA LEU A 308 -55.90 13.24 -4.80
C LEU A 308 -55.94 14.30 -5.91
#